data_AF-A0AAV4N0I7-F1
#
_entry.id   AF-A0AAV4N0I7-F1
#
_cell.length_a   1.000
_cell.length_b   1.000
_cell.length_c   1.000
_cell.angle_alpha   90.00
_cell.angle_beta   90.00
_cell.angle_gamma   90.00
#
_symmetry.space_group_name_H-M   'P 1'
#
loop_
_entity.id
_entity.type
_entity.pdbx_description
1 polymer ?
#
loop_
_entity_poly.entity_id
_entity_poly.type
_entity_poly.pdbx_seq_one_letter_code
_entity_poly.pdbx_strand_id
1 'polypeptide(L)'
;MFHHILESFNCGEPKQRYTALIGDFNCGKTSLAYSFLSLFTGTSINCNVEYGRIGFFLGEAINQRFVLFDDVSNKGFKNLDELRDHLDGRVPVLLEKKNMQPLLQKFPAGIITSNLPLPGNLHVRVREFKLENFDLKGHEYKMDCNVLFIVLVMWNLIPAESFFFKEINNFKYKWKEEHVSKCEMCKNFD
;
A
#
# COMPACT_ATOMS: atom_id res chain seq x y z
N MET A 1 0.99 10.83 -0.49
CA MET A 1 0.82 9.38 -0.26
C MET A 1 1.07 8.57 -1.54
N PHE A 2 0.19 8.63 -2.55
CA PHE A 2 0.33 7.79 -3.77
C PHE A 2 1.67 7.94 -4.50
N HIS A 3 2.15 9.16 -4.69
CA HIS A 3 3.47 9.39 -5.31
C HIS A 3 4.59 8.60 -4.60
N HIS A 4 4.61 8.62 -3.27
CA HIS A 4 5.61 7.91 -2.49
C HIS A 4 5.49 6.38 -2.61
N ILE A 5 4.26 5.86 -2.67
CA ILE A 5 4.03 4.43 -2.91
C ILE A 5 4.55 4.02 -4.30
N LEU A 6 4.28 4.84 -5.33
CA LEU A 6 4.78 4.60 -6.69
C LEU A 6 6.31 4.68 -6.76
N GLU A 7 6.93 5.67 -6.13
CA GLU A 7 8.39 5.79 -6.03
C GLU A 7 9.02 4.60 -5.28
N SER A 8 8.38 4.16 -4.20
CA SER A 8 8.83 3.00 -3.42
C SER A 8 8.89 1.75 -4.30
N PHE A 9 7.89 1.57 -5.17
CA PHE A 9 7.82 0.45 -6.11
C PHE A 9 8.81 0.59 -7.27
N ASN A 10 8.90 1.77 -7.89
CA ASN A 10 9.69 1.98 -9.10
C ASN A 10 11.20 2.11 -8.84
N CYS A 11 11.58 2.88 -7.82
CA CYS A 11 12.97 3.20 -7.53
C CYS A 11 13.52 2.32 -6.39
N GLY A 12 12.72 2.11 -5.34
CA GLY A 12 13.11 1.27 -4.22
C GLY A 12 14.38 1.75 -3.51
N GLU A 13 14.58 3.07 -3.40
CA GLU A 13 15.72 3.66 -2.70
C GLU A 13 15.79 3.20 -1.24
N PRO A 14 16.98 2.87 -0.69
CA PRO A 14 17.08 2.36 0.66
C PRO A 14 16.42 3.28 1.71
N LYS A 15 15.68 2.68 2.65
CA LYS A 15 14.88 3.38 3.70
C LYS A 15 13.70 4.22 3.21
N GLN A 16 13.40 4.21 1.91
CA GLN A 16 12.26 4.93 1.33
C GLN A 16 11.29 4.00 0.60
N ARG A 17 11.21 2.74 1.03
CA ARG A 17 10.52 1.65 0.30
C ARG A 17 9.20 1.22 0.95
N TYR A 18 8.89 1.80 2.11
CA TYR A 18 7.75 1.40 2.91
C TYR A 18 6.89 2.58 3.29
N THR A 19 5.60 2.39 3.07
CA THR A 19 4.54 3.32 3.48
C THR A 19 3.70 2.68 4.58
N ALA A 20 3.49 3.37 5.70
CA ALA A 20 2.52 2.99 6.71
C ALA A 20 1.22 3.78 6.53
N LEU A 21 0.11 3.07 6.37
CA LEU A 21 -1.25 3.60 6.33
C LEU A 21 -1.89 3.38 7.70
N ILE A 22 -2.00 4.45 8.48
CA ILE A 22 -2.48 4.41 9.86
C ILE A 22 -3.87 5.02 9.94
N GLY A 23 -4.80 4.38 10.65
CA GLY A 23 -6.10 4.98 10.92
C GLY A 23 -7.06 4.00 11.56
N ASP A 24 -8.20 4.50 12.01
CA ASP A 24 -9.21 3.70 12.70
C ASP A 24 -9.84 2.61 11.80
N PHE A 25 -10.65 1.75 12.41
CA PHE A 25 -11.44 0.79 11.66
C PHE A 25 -12.30 1.50 10.61
N ASN A 26 -12.43 0.87 9.43
CA ASN A 26 -13.24 1.36 8.31
C ASN A 26 -12.80 2.69 7.65
N CYS A 27 -11.59 3.19 7.91
CA CYS A 27 -11.03 4.35 7.18
C CYS A 27 -10.54 4.03 5.75
N GLY A 28 -10.77 2.81 5.24
CA GLY A 28 -10.36 2.40 3.89
C GLY A 28 -8.88 2.00 3.73
N LYS A 29 -8.06 2.07 4.78
CA LYS A 29 -6.61 1.73 4.73
C LYS A 29 -6.33 0.34 4.14
N THR A 30 -7.08 -0.68 4.54
CA THR A 30 -6.92 -2.06 4.06
C THR A 30 -7.34 -2.18 2.60
N SER A 31 -8.50 -1.65 2.23
CA SER A 31 -8.99 -1.67 0.84
C SER A 31 -8.03 -0.97 -0.12
N LEU A 32 -7.47 0.18 0.30
CA LEU A 32 -6.48 0.89 -0.49
C LEU A 32 -5.18 0.09 -0.63
N ALA A 33 -4.67 -0.48 0.47
CA ALA A 33 -3.45 -1.27 0.46
C ALA A 33 -3.56 -2.52 -0.43
N TYR A 34 -4.69 -3.24 -0.37
CA TYR A 34 -4.96 -4.40 -1.24
C TYR A 34 -5.10 -4.00 -2.71
N SER A 35 -5.60 -2.79 -3.01
CA SER A 35 -5.68 -2.29 -4.38
C SER A 35 -4.29 -2.09 -4.98
N PHE A 36 -3.35 -1.52 -4.21
CA PHE A 36 -1.95 -1.43 -4.61
C PHE A 36 -1.29 -2.81 -4.71
N LEU A 37 -1.57 -3.69 -3.75
CA LEU A 37 -1.03 -5.05 -3.75
C LEU A 37 -1.41 -5.80 -5.04
N SER A 38 -2.67 -5.70 -5.44
CA SER A 38 -3.17 -6.29 -6.68
C SER A 38 -2.57 -5.62 -7.92
N LEU A 39 -2.49 -4.28 -7.95
CA LEU A 39 -1.88 -3.53 -9.05
C LEU A 39 -0.41 -3.92 -9.28
N PHE A 40 0.34 -4.16 -8.21
CA PHE A 40 1.76 -4.53 -8.26
C PHE A 40 2.03 -6.04 -8.26
N THR A 41 0.97 -6.86 -8.27
CA THR A 41 1.08 -8.33 -8.21
C THR A 41 1.98 -8.78 -7.05
N GLY A 42 1.68 -8.30 -5.84
CA GLY A 42 2.42 -8.64 -4.63
C GLY A 42 1.74 -9.68 -3.74
N THR A 43 2.31 -9.91 -2.56
CA THR A 43 1.77 -10.83 -1.54
C THR A 43 1.50 -10.15 -0.19
N SER A 44 0.56 -10.68 0.58
CA SER A 44 0.30 -10.25 1.95
C SER A 44 1.01 -11.16 2.95
N ILE A 45 1.64 -10.56 3.97
CA ILE A 45 2.46 -11.25 4.96
C ILE A 45 1.95 -10.90 6.36
N ASN A 46 1.56 -11.92 7.12
CA ASN A 46 1.19 -11.73 8.51
C ASN A 46 2.43 -11.64 9.41
N CYS A 47 2.69 -10.44 9.95
CA CYS A 47 3.79 -10.22 10.90
C CYS A 47 3.36 -10.28 12.37
N ASN A 48 2.07 -10.49 12.70
CA ASN A 48 1.56 -10.56 14.07
C ASN A 48 1.82 -11.91 14.78
N VAL A 49 2.81 -12.66 14.30
CA VAL A 49 3.14 -14.01 14.77
C VAL A 49 4.25 -13.98 15.82
N GLU A 50 4.50 -15.10 16.48
CA GLU A 50 5.71 -15.26 17.30
C GLU A 50 6.96 -15.05 16.45
N TYR A 51 7.96 -14.33 16.96
CA TYR A 51 9.16 -13.96 16.17
C TYR A 51 9.85 -15.18 15.55
N GLY A 52 9.97 -16.29 16.30
CA GLY A 52 10.55 -17.53 15.78
C GLY A 52 9.81 -18.16 14.59
N ARG A 53 8.57 -17.73 14.30
CA ARG A 53 7.79 -18.20 13.15
C ARG A 53 7.81 -17.23 11.97
N ILE A 54 8.34 -16.01 12.12
CA ILE A 54 8.21 -14.97 11.10
C ILE A 54 8.91 -15.33 9.79
N GLY A 55 10.04 -16.05 9.86
CA GLY A 55 10.78 -16.50 8.68
C GLY A 55 9.92 -17.30 7.70
N PHE A 56 9.00 -18.14 8.22
CA PHE A 56 8.06 -18.90 7.39
C PHE A 56 7.15 -17.99 6.55
N PHE A 57 6.69 -16.88 7.14
CA PHE A 57 5.82 -15.93 6.45
C PHE A 57 6.60 -15.01 5.50
N LEU A 58 7.83 -14.64 5.86
CA LEU A 58 8.71 -13.84 4.99
C LEU A 58 9.10 -14.58 3.70
N GLY A 59 9.15 -15.91 3.73
CA GLY A 59 9.34 -16.75 2.55
C GLY A 59 8.32 -16.54 1.44
N GLU A 60 7.11 -16.05 1.76
CA GLU A 60 6.11 -15.71 0.75
C GLU A 60 6.52 -14.54 -0.14
N ALA A 61 7.48 -13.70 0.31
CA ALA A 61 8.02 -12.59 -0.47
C ALA A 61 8.96 -13.02 -1.61
N ILE A 62 9.33 -14.30 -1.67
CA ILE A 62 10.20 -14.83 -2.74
C ILE A 62 9.56 -14.56 -4.10
N ASN A 63 10.35 -13.97 -5.01
CA ASN A 63 9.93 -13.56 -6.35
C ASN A 63 8.74 -12.57 -6.42
N GLN A 64 8.38 -11.95 -5.30
CA GLN A 64 7.34 -10.91 -5.27
C GLN A 64 7.95 -9.54 -5.55
N ARG A 65 7.17 -8.67 -6.20
CA ARG A 65 7.57 -7.27 -6.44
C ARG A 65 7.14 -6.31 -5.34
N PHE A 66 6.15 -6.72 -4.55
CA PHE A 66 5.57 -5.89 -3.50
C PHE A 66 5.05 -6.75 -2.35
N VAL A 67 5.08 -6.20 -1.13
CA VAL A 67 4.52 -6.86 0.06
C VAL A 67 3.54 -5.96 0.80
N LEU A 68 2.52 -6.58 1.39
CA LEU A 68 1.60 -5.94 2.32
C LEU A 68 1.72 -6.59 3.70
N PHE A 69 2.07 -5.80 4.71
CA PHE A 69 1.87 -6.19 6.11
C PHE A 69 0.55 -5.60 6.58
N ASP A 70 -0.52 -6.40 6.52
CA ASP A 70 -1.86 -5.93 6.86
C ASP A 70 -2.16 -6.05 8.37
N ASP A 71 -2.91 -5.08 8.88
CA ASP A 71 -3.42 -4.98 10.26
C ASP A 71 -2.34 -5.25 11.32
N VAL A 72 -1.21 -4.55 11.21
CA VAL A 72 -0.06 -4.71 12.10
C VAL A 72 -0.40 -4.25 13.51
N SER A 73 -0.31 -5.16 14.47
CA SER A 73 -0.50 -4.88 15.90
C SER A 73 0.81 -4.45 16.56
N ASN A 74 0.77 -4.11 17.86
CA ASN A 74 1.98 -3.89 18.67
C ASN A 74 3.00 -5.04 18.56
N LYS A 75 2.53 -6.28 18.44
CA LYS A 75 3.40 -7.46 18.28
C LYS A 75 4.06 -7.46 16.91
N GLY A 76 3.29 -7.17 15.86
CA GLY A 76 3.81 -7.08 14.50
C GLY A 76 4.84 -5.96 14.36
N PHE A 77 4.61 -4.79 14.97
CA PHE A 77 5.61 -3.73 14.95
C PHE A 77 6.92 -4.09 15.64
N LYS A 78 6.88 -4.81 16.76
CA LYS A 78 8.11 -5.32 17.40
C LYS A 78 8.87 -6.24 16.44
N ASN A 79 8.17 -7.13 15.76
CA ASN A 79 8.79 -7.99 14.77
C ASN A 79 9.37 -7.19 13.60
N LEU A 80 8.65 -6.18 13.09
CA LEU A 80 9.15 -5.33 12.01
C LEU A 80 10.38 -4.51 12.40
N ASP A 81 10.51 -4.08 13.66
CA ASP A 81 11.71 -3.35 14.13
C ASP A 81 12.98 -4.23 14.17
N GLU A 82 12.81 -5.56 14.31
CA GLU A 82 13.90 -6.54 14.18
C GLU A 82 14.26 -6.82 12.70
N LEU A 83 13.33 -6.58 11.76
CA LEU A 83 13.52 -6.84 10.33
C LEU A 83 14.15 -5.66 9.57
N ARG A 84 15.10 -4.96 10.19
CA ARG A 84 15.68 -3.71 9.64
C ARG A 84 16.25 -3.87 8.24
N ASP A 85 17.02 -4.93 7.99
CA ASP A 85 17.61 -5.17 6.68
C ASP A 85 16.55 -5.46 5.60
N HIS A 86 15.46 -6.12 6.00
CA HIS A 86 14.33 -6.40 5.12
C HIS A 86 13.61 -5.10 4.73
N LEU A 87 13.45 -4.15 5.67
CA LEU A 87 12.78 -2.88 5.42
C LEU A 87 13.69 -1.88 4.70
N ASP A 88 14.97 -1.82 5.08
CA ASP A 88 15.93 -0.86 4.54
C ASP A 88 16.27 -1.14 3.07
N GLY A 89 16.48 -2.41 2.67
CA GLY A 89 16.75 -2.77 1.27
C GLY A 89 18.14 -2.50 0.77
N ARG A 90 19.05 -2.18 1.69
CA ARG A 90 20.44 -1.89 1.38
C ARG A 90 21.20 -3.15 1.00
N VAL A 91 20.89 -4.26 1.67
CA VAL A 91 21.51 -5.57 1.48
C VAL A 91 20.44 -6.61 1.13
N PRO A 92 20.78 -7.66 0.38
CA PRO A 92 19.88 -8.79 0.21
C PRO A 92 19.74 -9.56 1.53
N VAL A 93 18.58 -10.19 1.71
CA VAL A 93 18.25 -11.04 2.85
C VAL A 93 18.02 -12.47 2.37
N LEU A 94 18.33 -13.43 3.23
CA LEU A 94 18.08 -14.84 2.94
C LEU A 94 16.63 -15.18 3.27
N LEU A 95 15.87 -15.63 2.29
CA LEU A 95 14.48 -16.04 2.45
C LEU A 95 14.35 -17.55 2.31
N GLU A 96 13.59 -18.17 3.21
CA GLU A 96 13.36 -19.61 3.23
C GLU A 96 11.89 -19.92 2.96
N LYS A 97 11.63 -20.91 2.11
CA LYS A 97 10.29 -21.44 1.86
C LYS A 97 10.36 -22.96 1.78
N LYS A 98 9.32 -23.62 2.31
CA LYS A 98 9.25 -25.08 2.35
C LYS A 98 9.44 -25.66 0.94
N ASN A 99 10.27 -26.72 0.84
CA ASN A 99 10.59 -27.41 -0.41
C ASN A 99 11.24 -26.53 -1.48
N MET A 100 11.84 -25.40 -1.08
CA MET A 100 12.64 -24.55 -1.95
C MET A 100 14.00 -24.33 -1.33
N GLN A 101 15.04 -24.18 -2.15
CA GLN A 101 16.34 -23.74 -1.65
C GLN A 101 16.23 -22.29 -1.15
N PRO A 102 16.92 -21.95 -0.04
CA PRO A 102 16.98 -20.57 0.42
C PRO A 102 17.44 -19.62 -0.70
N LEU A 103 16.75 -18.50 -0.85
CA LEU A 103 17.03 -17.53 -1.90
C LEU A 103 17.53 -16.22 -1.28
N LEU A 104 18.70 -15.78 -1.74
CA LEU A 104 19.26 -14.48 -1.38
C LEU A 104 18.73 -13.41 -2.36
N GLN A 105 17.89 -12.50 -1.89
CA GLN A 105 17.34 -11.41 -2.72
C GLN A 105 17.14 -10.14 -1.90
N LYS A 106 16.99 -8.98 -2.56
CA LYS A 106 16.46 -7.80 -1.87
C LYS A 106 15.00 -8.08 -1.50
N PHE A 107 14.65 -7.80 -0.24
CA PHE A 107 13.27 -7.92 0.20
C PHE A 107 12.40 -6.86 -0.52
N PRO A 108 11.18 -7.18 -0.96
CA PRO A 108 10.38 -6.27 -1.79
C PRO A 108 9.97 -5.00 -1.03
N ALA A 109 9.69 -3.92 -1.74
CA ALA A 109 9.04 -2.73 -1.18
C ALA A 109 7.59 -3.04 -0.76
N GLY A 110 6.96 -2.18 0.03
CA GLY A 110 5.62 -2.52 0.51
C GLY A 110 4.81 -1.46 1.25
N ILE A 111 3.64 -1.88 1.68
CA ILE A 111 2.73 -1.13 2.54
C ILE A 111 2.56 -1.86 3.87
N ILE A 112 2.47 -1.08 4.94
CA ILE A 112 2.07 -1.51 6.27
C ILE A 112 0.73 -0.86 6.58
N THR A 113 -0.27 -1.59 7.06
CA THR A 113 -1.51 -0.99 7.58
C THR A 113 -1.60 -1.23 9.08
N SER A 114 -2.11 -0.26 9.84
CA SER A 114 -2.33 -0.45 11.29
C SER A 114 -3.35 0.54 11.85
N ASN A 115 -3.96 0.18 12.99
CA ASN A 115 -4.75 1.08 13.83
C ASN A 115 -3.89 1.84 14.86
N LEU A 116 -2.61 1.49 14.97
CA LEU A 116 -1.69 2.06 15.96
C LEU A 116 -0.66 2.95 15.24
N PRO A 117 -0.20 4.03 15.87
CA PRO A 117 0.85 4.88 15.30
C PRO A 117 2.15 4.09 15.12
N LEU A 118 2.96 4.50 14.15
CA LEU A 118 4.24 3.85 13.89
C LEU A 118 5.20 4.09 15.08
N PRO A 119 5.90 3.07 15.58
CA PRO A 119 6.89 3.25 16.65
C PRO A 119 8.15 4.00 16.20
N GLY A 120 8.79 4.71 17.14
CA GLY A 120 9.90 5.65 16.91
C GLY A 120 10.96 5.23 15.89
N ASN A 121 11.61 4.08 16.08
CA ASN A 121 12.72 3.63 15.22
C ASN A 121 12.29 3.27 13.79
N LEU A 122 11.02 2.91 13.59
CA LEU A 122 10.49 2.56 12.27
C LEU A 122 10.29 3.80 11.39
N HIS A 123 10.11 5.00 11.95
CA HIS A 123 10.00 6.24 11.16
C HIS A 123 11.23 6.56 10.32
N VAL A 124 12.39 6.00 10.67
CA VAL A 124 13.64 6.17 9.91
C VAL A 124 13.58 5.49 8.54
N ARG A 125 12.68 4.51 8.38
CA ARG A 125 12.62 3.58 7.24
C ARG A 125 11.22 3.40 6.63
N VAL A 126 10.19 3.89 7.32
CA VAL A 126 8.79 3.80 6.91
C VAL A 126 8.16 5.18 7.00
N ARG A 127 7.52 5.62 5.91
CA ARG A 127 6.80 6.89 5.87
C ARG A 127 5.35 6.69 6.30
N GLU A 128 4.94 7.38 7.36
CA GLU A 128 3.57 7.32 7.88
C GLU A 128 2.63 8.28 7.14
N PHE A 129 1.45 7.79 6.78
CA PHE A 129 0.29 8.59 6.35
C PHE A 129 -0.92 8.17 7.18
N LYS A 130 -1.60 9.16 7.76
CA LYS A 130 -2.84 8.95 8.50
C LYS A 130 -4.03 9.04 7.55
N LEU A 131 -4.92 8.06 7.62
CA LEU A 131 -6.21 8.07 6.95
C LEU A 131 -7.28 8.38 7.98
N GLU A 132 -7.99 9.45 7.73
CA GLU A 132 -9.15 9.83 8.53
C GLU A 132 -10.37 9.05 8.08
N ASN A 133 -11.29 8.79 9.02
CA ASN A 133 -12.58 8.22 8.65
C ASN A 133 -13.32 9.21 7.78
N PHE A 134 -13.72 8.74 6.60
CA PHE A 134 -14.53 9.52 5.69
C PHE A 134 -15.95 8.93 5.67
N ASP A 135 -16.94 9.72 6.06
CA ASP A 135 -18.35 9.29 6.02
C ASP A 135 -18.82 9.30 4.56
N LEU A 136 -18.81 8.13 3.91
CA LEU A 136 -19.26 7.95 2.53
C LEU A 136 -20.75 7.61 2.42
N LYS A 137 -21.61 7.92 3.41
CA LYS A 137 -23.05 7.62 3.33
C LYS A 137 -23.65 7.98 1.97
N GLY A 138 -24.08 6.96 1.21
CA GLY A 138 -24.67 7.11 -0.14
C GLY A 138 -23.67 7.15 -1.31
N HIS A 139 -22.36 7.15 -1.03
CA HIS A 139 -21.25 7.15 -1.99
C HIS A 139 -20.29 5.98 -1.75
N GLU A 140 -20.76 4.91 -1.11
CA GLU A 140 -19.95 3.73 -0.83
C GLU A 140 -19.41 3.15 -2.14
N TYR A 141 -18.09 3.23 -2.29
CA TYR A 141 -17.40 2.67 -3.43
C TYR A 141 -16.39 1.64 -2.96
N LYS A 142 -16.43 0.45 -3.57
CA LYS A 142 -15.47 -0.60 -3.29
C LYS A 142 -14.16 -0.30 -4.00
N MET A 143 -13.18 0.19 -3.26
CA MET A 143 -11.82 0.38 -3.78
C MET A 143 -11.24 -0.96 -4.25
N ASP A 144 -10.86 -1.03 -5.52
CA ASP A 144 -10.13 -2.15 -6.12
C ASP A 144 -8.96 -1.63 -6.99
N CYS A 145 -8.22 -2.55 -7.62
CA CYS A 145 -7.07 -2.19 -8.44
C CYS A 145 -7.43 -1.38 -9.69
N ASN A 146 -8.61 -1.61 -10.30
CA ASN A 146 -9.05 -0.89 -11.49
C ASN A 146 -9.36 0.57 -11.14
N VAL A 147 -10.01 0.78 -10.00
CA VAL A 147 -10.36 2.12 -9.52
C VAL A 147 -9.13 2.86 -9.07
N LEU A 148 -8.22 2.19 -8.37
CA LEU A 148 -6.91 2.74 -8.07
C LEU A 148 -6.21 3.20 -9.36
N PHE A 149 -6.18 2.36 -10.39
CA PHE A 149 -5.55 2.69 -11.66
C PHE A 149 -6.18 3.94 -12.29
N ILE A 150 -7.51 4.01 -12.34
CA ILE A 150 -8.23 5.20 -12.85
C ILE A 150 -7.84 6.45 -12.04
N VAL A 151 -7.83 6.37 -10.71
CA VAL A 151 -7.44 7.50 -9.84
C VAL A 151 -6.00 7.95 -10.12
N LEU A 152 -5.07 7.01 -10.26
CA LEU A 152 -3.67 7.31 -10.55
C LEU A 152 -3.50 7.98 -11.92
N VAL A 153 -4.27 7.56 -12.93
CA VAL A 153 -4.29 8.20 -14.26
C VAL A 153 -4.93 9.59 -14.20
N MET A 154 -6.06 9.74 -13.51
CA MET A 154 -6.75 11.03 -13.34
C MET A 154 -5.88 12.09 -12.67
N TRP A 155 -4.95 11.67 -11.81
CA TRP A 155 -4.00 12.54 -11.13
C TRP A 155 -2.64 12.64 -11.84
N ASN A 156 -2.53 12.13 -13.07
CA ASN A 156 -1.29 12.14 -13.87
C ASN A 156 -0.10 11.49 -13.16
N LEU A 157 -0.35 10.51 -12.28
CA LEU A 157 0.70 9.79 -11.56
C LEU A 157 1.21 8.57 -12.34
N ILE A 158 0.39 8.03 -13.24
CA ILE A 158 0.77 6.95 -14.16
C ILE A 158 0.32 7.36 -15.58
N PRO A 159 1.15 7.14 -16.62
CA PRO A 159 0.73 7.38 -17.99
C PRO A 159 -0.36 6.40 -18.43
N ALA A 160 -1.29 6.86 -19.25
CA ALA A 160 -2.23 6.02 -19.96
C ALA A 160 -2.22 6.37 -21.45
N GLU A 161 -2.62 5.42 -22.30
CA GLU A 161 -2.80 5.71 -23.71
C GLU A 161 -3.84 6.81 -23.91
N SER A 162 -3.68 7.58 -24.99
CA SER A 162 -4.51 8.75 -25.29
C SER A 162 -6.00 8.42 -25.35
N PHE A 163 -6.36 7.21 -25.80
CA PHE A 163 -7.73 6.71 -25.79
C PHE A 163 -8.30 6.59 -24.37
N PHE A 164 -7.59 5.91 -23.45
CA PHE A 164 -8.01 5.79 -22.05
C PHE A 164 -8.07 7.13 -21.35
N PHE A 165 -7.11 8.02 -21.62
CA PHE A 165 -7.11 9.36 -21.05
C PHE A 165 -8.34 10.17 -21.49
N LYS A 166 -8.75 10.04 -22.76
CA LYS A 166 -9.97 10.65 -23.28
C LYS A 166 -11.21 10.11 -22.57
N GLU A 167 -11.35 8.78 -22.46
CA GLU A 167 -12.50 8.15 -21.80
C GLU A 167 -12.61 8.51 -20.32
N ILE A 168 -11.48 8.50 -19.59
CA ILE A 168 -11.43 8.88 -18.17
C ILE A 168 -11.81 10.36 -17.99
N ASN A 169 -11.33 11.26 -18.86
CA ASN A 169 -11.72 12.66 -18.80
C ASN A 169 -13.20 12.88 -19.14
N ASN A 170 -13.74 12.15 -20.12
CA ASN A 170 -15.17 12.19 -20.45
C ASN A 170 -15.99 11.72 -19.24
N PHE A 171 -15.60 10.63 -18.59
CA PHE A 171 -16.23 10.14 -17.37
C PHE A 171 -16.16 11.18 -16.25
N LYS A 172 -14.98 11.79 -16.01
CA LYS A 172 -14.78 12.84 -15.01
C LYS A 172 -15.71 14.03 -15.25
N TYR A 173 -15.80 14.50 -16.50
CA TYR A 173 -16.68 15.61 -16.88
C TYR A 173 -18.14 15.27 -16.63
N LYS A 174 -18.60 14.11 -17.12
CA LYS A 174 -19.97 13.62 -16.93
C LYS A 174 -20.33 13.47 -15.45
N TRP A 175 -19.45 12.87 -14.65
CA TRP A 175 -19.64 12.71 -13.21
C TRP A 175 -19.73 14.07 -12.49
N LYS A 176 -18.91 15.05 -12.88
CA LYS A 176 -19.00 16.42 -12.34
C LYS A 176 -20.36 17.06 -12.64
N GLU A 177 -20.82 16.98 -13.88
CA GLU A 177 -22.10 17.59 -14.27
C GLU A 177 -23.31 16.87 -13.67
N GLU A 178 -23.32 15.54 -13.67
CA GLU A 178 -24.50 14.77 -13.26
C GLU A 178 -24.62 14.61 -11.75
N HIS A 179 -23.48 14.56 -11.04
CA HIS A 179 -23.42 14.20 -9.62
C HIS A 179 -22.84 15.31 -8.72
N VAL A 180 -21.64 15.82 -9.00
CA VAL A 180 -20.99 16.83 -8.12
C VAL A 180 -21.84 18.10 -8.03
N SER A 181 -22.42 18.54 -9.15
CA SER A 181 -23.32 19.71 -9.17
C SER A 181 -24.54 19.59 -8.24
N LYS A 182 -24.97 18.37 -7.93
CA LYS A 182 -26.18 18.05 -7.14
C LYS A 182 -25.88 17.53 -5.74
N CYS A 183 -24.69 16.99 -5.49
CA CYS A 183 -24.32 16.42 -4.19
C CYS A 183 -23.64 17.48 -3.31
N GLU A 184 -24.22 17.76 -2.13
CA GLU A 184 -23.66 18.71 -1.16
C GLU A 184 -22.30 18.28 -0.59
N MET A 185 -22.06 16.97 -0.49
CA MET A 185 -20.79 16.41 0.01
C MET A 185 -19.68 16.57 -1.03
N CYS A 186 -19.95 16.18 -2.29
CA CYS A 186 -18.93 16.14 -3.34
C CYS A 186 -18.50 17.53 -3.86
N LYS A 187 -19.29 18.59 -3.61
CA LYS A 187 -18.93 19.98 -3.97
C LYS A 187 -17.68 20.48 -3.26
N ASN A 188 -17.33 19.92 -2.11
CA ASN A 188 -16.21 20.36 -1.28
C ASN A 188 -14.86 19.73 -1.68
N PHE A 189 -14.82 18.90 -2.74
CA PHE A 189 -13.65 18.14 -3.18
C PHE A 189 -12.97 18.68 -4.45
N ASP A 190 -13.32 19.90 -4.88
CA ASP A 190 -12.67 20.59 -6.00
C ASP A 190 -11.39 21.34 -5.59
#